data_AF-A0AAE5XZ77-F1
#
_entry.id   AF-A0AAE5XZ77-F1
#
_cell.length_a   1.000
_cell.length_b   1.000
_cell.length_c   1.000
_cell.angle_alpha   90.00
_cell.angle_beta   90.00
_cell.angle_gamma   90.00
#
_symmetry.space_group_name_H-M   'P 1'
#
loop_
_entity.id
_entity.type
_entity.pdbx_description
1 polymer ?
#
loop_
_entity_poly.entity_id
_entity_poly.type
_entity_poly.pdbx_seq_one_letter_code
_entity_poly.pdbx_strand_id
1 'polypeptide(L)'
;MANLIKNGDFSQQGNEWTATNPDNVSYVTGHCIIGAPDSISQDVPTGAGAGGQFMLSARMKTLPGSAARIQVQPLPTGEPVYLDIGGNTDWTVLSKKFEVQISTIKFKVTLEANDGVFGTLGSYFGDVTLSKLL
;
A
#
# COMPACT_ATOMS: atom_id res chain seq x y z
N MET A 1 -15.06 8.22 -8.87
CA MET A 1 -14.88 7.36 -7.69
C MET A 1 -13.84 8.02 -6.80
N ALA A 2 -14.09 8.14 -5.51
CA ALA A 2 -13.14 8.78 -4.59
C ALA A 2 -12.05 7.79 -4.16
N ASN A 3 -10.80 8.25 -4.08
CA ASN A 3 -9.74 7.49 -3.42
C ASN A 3 -9.97 7.54 -1.91
N LEU A 4 -10.01 6.36 -1.28
CA LEU A 4 -10.16 6.21 0.17
C LEU A 4 -8.80 6.31 0.88
N ILE A 5 -7.69 6.04 0.19
CA ILE A 5 -6.34 6.26 0.72
C ILE A 5 -6.09 7.75 0.81
N LYS A 6 -5.71 8.22 1.99
CA LYS A 6 -5.22 9.59 2.16
C LYS A 6 -3.73 9.65 1.87
N ASN A 7 -3.29 10.71 1.20
CA ASN A 7 -1.89 10.97 0.86
C ASN A 7 -1.18 9.74 0.22
N GLY A 8 -1.86 9.04 -0.69
CA GLY A 8 -1.29 7.91 -1.43
C GLY A 8 -0.32 8.30 -2.54
N ASP A 9 -0.28 9.59 -2.90
CA ASP A 9 0.69 10.19 -3.82
C ASP A 9 1.95 10.71 -3.11
N PHE A 10 1.97 10.67 -1.77
CA PHE A 10 3.06 11.16 -0.92
C PHE A 10 3.42 12.63 -1.16
N SER A 11 2.49 13.43 -1.70
CA SER A 11 2.67 14.89 -1.88
C SER A 11 2.86 15.61 -0.55
N GLN A 12 2.33 15.04 0.53
CA GLN A 12 2.48 15.51 1.91
C GLN A 12 3.46 14.65 2.72
N GLN A 13 4.49 14.09 2.05
CA GLN A 13 5.46 13.17 2.66
C GLN A 13 4.77 11.97 3.33
N GLY A 14 5.14 11.63 4.55
CA GLY A 14 4.55 10.54 5.34
C GLY A 14 3.25 10.88 6.07
N ASN A 15 2.64 12.05 5.84
CA ASN A 15 1.38 12.41 6.49
C ASN A 15 0.31 11.33 6.27
N GLU A 16 -0.49 11.01 7.30
CA GLU A 16 -1.51 9.93 7.31
C GLU A 16 -0.94 8.48 7.24
N TRP A 17 0.37 8.30 7.21
CA TRP A 17 1.03 6.99 7.25
C TRP A 17 1.78 6.79 8.57
N THR A 18 1.75 5.56 9.09
CA THR A 18 2.52 5.16 10.28
C THR A 18 3.59 4.16 9.87
N ALA A 19 4.86 4.52 10.06
CA ALA A 19 6.00 3.64 9.81
C ALA A 19 6.30 2.72 11.00
N THR A 20 6.75 1.49 10.73
CA THR A 20 7.32 0.61 11.77
C THR A 20 8.66 1.15 12.29
N ASN A 21 9.47 1.71 11.38
CA ASN A 21 10.73 2.37 11.66
C ASN A 21 10.91 3.59 10.75
N PRO A 22 10.71 4.82 11.24
CA PRO A 22 10.83 6.03 10.43
C PRO A 22 12.22 6.24 9.80
N ASP A 23 13.29 5.73 10.42
CA ASP A 23 14.66 5.90 9.92
C ASP A 23 14.95 5.07 8.66
N ASN A 24 14.10 4.06 8.39
CA ASN A 24 14.22 3.17 7.24
C ASN A 24 13.13 3.44 6.18
N VAL A 25 12.57 4.65 6.20
CA VAL A 25 11.56 5.12 5.26
C VAL A 25 11.96 6.51 4.75
N SER A 26 11.92 6.70 3.44
CA SER A 26 12.16 8.00 2.81
C SER A 26 10.95 8.43 2.00
N TYR A 27 10.50 9.65 2.24
CA TYR A 27 9.39 10.25 1.51
C TYR A 27 9.92 11.31 0.54
N VAL A 28 9.61 11.13 -0.73
CA VAL A 28 9.94 12.05 -1.81
C VAL A 28 8.62 12.47 -2.46
N THR A 29 8.54 13.68 -3.01
CA THR A 29 7.34 14.10 -3.73
C THR A 29 6.99 13.08 -4.83
N GLY A 30 5.80 12.50 -4.74
CA GLY A 30 5.28 11.49 -5.66
C GLY A 30 5.52 10.02 -5.26
N HIS A 31 6.35 9.73 -4.26
CA HIS A 31 6.58 8.34 -3.81
C HIS A 31 7.22 8.19 -2.42
N CYS A 32 6.99 7.03 -1.81
CA CYS A 32 7.70 6.54 -0.64
C CYS A 32 8.71 5.47 -1.04
N ILE A 33 9.82 5.39 -0.31
CA ILE A 33 10.85 4.36 -0.42
C ILE A 33 11.02 3.70 0.94
N ILE A 34 10.96 2.38 0.98
CA ILE A 34 11.05 1.58 2.22
C ILE A 34 12.21 0.60 2.08
N GLY A 35 12.96 0.41 3.16
CA GLY A 35 13.97 -0.63 3.27
C GLY A 35 13.45 -1.85 4.00
N ALA A 36 13.91 -3.04 3.62
CA ALA A 36 13.54 -4.26 4.31
C ALA A 36 14.08 -4.24 5.76
N PRO A 37 13.37 -4.84 6.73
CA PRO A 37 12.07 -5.51 6.65
C PRO A 37 10.89 -4.59 7.04
N ASP A 38 11.04 -3.27 6.87
CA ASP A 38 10.11 -2.29 7.41
C ASP A 38 8.89 -2.05 6.51
N SER A 39 7.89 -1.38 7.08
CA SER A 39 6.63 -1.06 6.41
C SER A 39 6.04 0.27 6.87
N ILE A 40 5.09 0.77 6.10
CA ILE A 40 4.18 1.84 6.53
C ILE A 40 2.73 1.38 6.38
N SER A 41 1.85 1.90 7.23
CA SER A 41 0.44 1.52 7.20
C SER A 41 -0.53 2.66 7.45
N GLN A 42 -1.76 2.48 6.99
CA GLN A 42 -2.89 3.37 7.19
C GLN A 42 -4.16 2.55 7.44
N ASP A 43 -4.94 2.95 8.43
CA ASP A 43 -6.31 2.46 8.60
C ASP A 43 -7.26 3.32 7.75
N VAL A 44 -8.03 2.68 6.88
CA VAL A 44 -8.90 3.31 5.89
C VAL A 44 -10.35 2.92 6.17
N PRO A 45 -11.16 3.79 6.80
CA PRO A 45 -12.57 3.50 7.06
C PRO A 45 -13.36 3.35 5.75
N THR A 46 -14.24 2.36 5.68
CA THR A 46 -15.14 2.15 4.51
C THR A 46 -16.46 2.90 4.64
N GLY A 47 -16.75 3.47 5.81
CA GLY A 47 -18.12 3.84 6.21
C GLY A 47 -18.89 2.60 6.65
N ALA A 48 -19.83 2.75 7.59
CA ALA A 48 -20.52 1.60 8.19
C ALA A 48 -21.20 0.72 7.13
N GLY A 49 -20.81 -0.56 7.04
CA GLY A 49 -21.53 -1.56 6.25
C GLY A 49 -21.25 -1.57 4.74
N ALA A 50 -20.11 -1.03 4.28
CA ALA A 50 -19.94 -0.68 2.86
C ALA A 50 -19.29 -1.77 2.00
N GLY A 51 -19.69 -3.03 2.15
CA GLY A 51 -19.22 -4.13 1.29
C GLY A 51 -19.43 -3.93 -0.21
N GLY A 52 -18.99 -4.91 -1.00
CA GLY A 52 -19.04 -4.87 -2.47
C GLY A 52 -17.65 -4.84 -3.08
N GLN A 53 -17.57 -4.32 -4.31
CA GLN A 53 -16.35 -4.40 -5.11
C GLN A 53 -15.44 -3.19 -4.87
N PHE A 54 -14.15 -3.45 -4.75
CA PHE A 54 -13.10 -2.45 -4.60
C PHE A 54 -12.00 -2.67 -5.64
N MET A 55 -11.29 -1.59 -5.95
CA MET A 55 -10.06 -1.60 -6.74
C MET A 55 -8.92 -1.07 -5.89
N LEU A 56 -7.87 -1.87 -5.74
CA LEU A 56 -6.56 -1.42 -5.29
C LEU A 56 -5.69 -1.14 -6.51
N SER A 57 -5.00 -0.01 -6.56
CA SER A 57 -3.98 0.26 -7.58
C SER A 57 -2.82 1.06 -7.01
N ALA A 58 -1.62 0.81 -7.50
CA ALA A 58 -0.43 1.57 -7.12
C ALA A 58 0.61 1.50 -8.23
N ARG A 59 1.47 2.53 -8.26
CA ARG A 59 2.72 2.53 -8.99
C ARG A 59 3.82 1.98 -8.07
N MET A 60 4.54 0.96 -8.51
CA MET A 60 5.55 0.26 -7.72
C MET A 60 6.86 0.13 -8.49
N LYS A 61 7.98 0.16 -7.78
CA LYS A 61 9.34 -0.08 -8.31
C LYS A 61 10.21 -0.76 -7.25
N THR A 62 11.19 -1.53 -7.69
CA THR A 62 12.19 -2.15 -6.80
C THR A 62 13.59 -2.00 -7.38
N LEU A 63 14.58 -1.86 -6.51
CA LEU A 63 15.99 -2.00 -6.89
C LEU A 63 16.39 -3.49 -6.99
N PRO A 64 17.55 -3.80 -7.61
CA PRO A 64 18.11 -5.15 -7.55
C PRO A 64 18.25 -5.64 -6.11
N GLY A 65 17.78 -6.87 -5.85
CA GLY A 65 17.84 -7.46 -4.51
C GLY A 65 16.86 -6.88 -3.50
N SER A 66 15.73 -6.32 -3.95
CA SER A 66 14.62 -5.88 -3.08
C SER A 66 13.29 -6.39 -3.62
N ALA A 67 12.29 -6.60 -2.76
CA ALA A 67 10.91 -6.86 -3.18
C ALA A 67 9.94 -5.93 -2.46
N ALA A 68 8.80 -5.69 -3.09
CA ALA A 68 7.77 -4.80 -2.56
C ALA A 68 6.42 -5.49 -2.58
N ARG A 69 5.66 -5.33 -1.49
CA ARG A 69 4.27 -5.76 -1.40
C ARG A 69 3.38 -4.63 -0.88
N ILE A 70 2.17 -4.56 -1.43
CA ILE A 70 1.05 -3.86 -0.82
C ILE A 70 0.05 -4.90 -0.34
N GLN A 71 -0.31 -4.84 0.94
CA GLN A 71 -1.38 -5.64 1.53
C GLN A 71 -2.56 -4.75 1.89
N VAL A 72 -3.76 -5.15 1.49
CA VAL A 72 -5.02 -4.57 1.96
C VAL A 72 -5.78 -5.65 2.71
N GLN A 73 -5.86 -5.51 4.03
CA GLN A 73 -6.63 -6.40 4.90
C GLN A 73 -7.99 -5.76 5.19
N PRO A 74 -9.11 -6.31 4.70
CA PRO A 74 -10.43 -5.91 5.15
C PRO A 74 -10.64 -6.38 6.60
N LEU A 75 -11.28 -5.55 7.43
CA LEU A 75 -11.51 -5.83 8.85
C LEU A 75 -12.97 -5.58 9.24
N PRO A 76 -13.56 -6.41 10.13
CA PRO A 76 -12.96 -7.57 10.80
C PRO A 76 -12.99 -8.86 9.95
N THR A 77 -13.53 -8.79 8.73
CA THR A 77 -13.76 -9.95 7.86
C THR A 77 -12.92 -9.91 6.61
N GLY A 78 -12.72 -11.05 5.96
CA GLY A 78 -12.18 -11.14 4.62
C GLY A 78 -10.69 -11.46 4.57
N GLU A 79 -10.27 -11.98 3.42
CA GLU A 79 -8.89 -12.33 3.17
C GLU A 79 -8.10 -11.10 2.68
N PRO A 80 -6.82 -10.99 3.05
CA PRO A 80 -5.96 -9.94 2.56
C PRO A 80 -5.76 -10.02 1.03
N VAL A 81 -5.68 -8.85 0.42
CA VAL A 81 -5.44 -8.67 -1.01
C VAL A 81 -4.06 -8.07 -1.21
N TYR A 82 -3.33 -8.63 -2.17
CA TYR A 82 -1.94 -8.29 -2.41
C TYR A 82 -1.67 -7.75 -3.81
N LEU A 83 -0.75 -6.80 -3.90
CA LEU A 83 0.04 -6.46 -5.08
C LEU A 83 1.51 -6.69 -4.75
N ASP A 84 2.21 -7.43 -5.60
CA ASP A 84 3.59 -7.85 -5.36
C ASP A 84 4.45 -7.53 -6.59
N ILE A 85 5.67 -7.04 -6.38
CA ILE A 85 6.71 -7.01 -7.39
C ILE A 85 8.03 -7.57 -6.83
N GLY A 86 8.75 -8.31 -7.67
CA GLY A 86 10.10 -8.80 -7.38
C GLY A 86 11.17 -7.75 -7.68
N GLY A 87 12.44 -8.11 -7.49
CA GLY A 87 13.57 -7.18 -7.64
C GLY A 87 13.88 -6.73 -9.05
N ASN A 88 14.55 -5.58 -9.13
CA ASN A 88 14.95 -4.92 -10.37
C ASN A 88 13.76 -4.63 -11.32
N THR A 89 12.60 -4.31 -10.76
CA THR A 89 11.42 -3.92 -11.52
C THR A 89 11.37 -2.40 -11.62
N ASP A 90 11.41 -1.85 -12.84
CA ASP A 90 11.21 -0.42 -13.01
C ASP A 90 9.74 -0.03 -12.76
N TRP A 91 9.46 1.26 -12.71
CA TRP A 91 8.13 1.77 -12.40
C TRP A 91 7.03 1.12 -13.23
N THR A 92 6.15 0.39 -12.56
CA THR A 92 5.00 -0.29 -13.15
C THR A 92 3.75 0.01 -12.35
N VAL A 93 2.60 0.00 -13.02
CA VAL A 93 1.30 0.17 -12.36
C VAL A 93 0.66 -1.19 -12.21
N LEU A 94 0.35 -1.56 -10.98
CA LEU A 94 -0.43 -2.75 -10.66
C LEU A 94 -1.83 -2.34 -10.20
N SER A 95 -2.81 -3.18 -10.52
CA SER A 95 -4.17 -3.03 -10.03
C SER A 95 -4.83 -4.38 -9.80
N LYS A 96 -5.75 -4.43 -8.83
CA LYS A 96 -6.50 -5.63 -8.49
C LYS A 96 -7.89 -5.26 -8.00
N LYS A 97 -8.89 -5.86 -8.64
CA LYS A 97 -10.28 -5.85 -8.17
C LYS A 97 -10.48 -6.95 -7.14
N PHE A 98 -11.30 -6.68 -6.13
CA PHE A 98 -11.66 -7.65 -5.12
C PHE A 98 -13.01 -7.33 -4.49
N GLU A 99 -13.68 -8.36 -3.98
CA GLU A 99 -14.96 -8.23 -3.27
C GLU A 99 -14.72 -8.28 -1.77
N VAL A 100 -15.50 -7.52 -1.02
CA VAL A 100 -15.49 -7.57 0.45
C VAL A 100 -16.89 -7.70 1.02
N GLN A 101 -16.96 -8.37 2.16
CA GLN A 101 -18.22 -8.60 2.86
C GLN A 101 -18.79 -7.28 3.40
N ILE A 102 -20.12 -7.22 3.51
CA ILE A 102 -20.85 -6.04 4.02
C ILE A 102 -20.44 -5.67 5.46
N SER A 103 -19.94 -6.62 6.24
CA SER A 103 -19.40 -6.41 7.58
C SER A 103 -18.07 -5.67 7.64
N THR A 104 -17.42 -5.40 6.49
CA THR A 104 -16.13 -4.69 6.45
C THR A 104 -16.33 -3.22 6.81
N ILE A 105 -15.70 -2.79 7.91
CA ILE A 105 -15.81 -1.42 8.45
C ILE A 105 -14.58 -0.56 8.16
N LYS A 106 -13.43 -1.21 7.89
CA LYS A 106 -12.19 -0.56 7.51
C LYS A 106 -11.27 -1.51 6.76
N PHE A 107 -10.29 -0.94 6.10
CA PHE A 107 -9.12 -1.64 5.59
C PHE A 107 -7.90 -1.25 6.41
N LYS A 108 -7.03 -2.22 6.72
CA LYS A 108 -5.64 -1.92 7.06
C LYS A 108 -4.83 -2.06 5.78
N VAL A 109 -4.22 -0.97 5.34
CA VAL A 109 -3.37 -0.93 4.15
C VAL A 109 -1.92 -0.85 4.60
N THR A 110 -1.10 -1.78 4.14
CA THR A 110 0.33 -1.89 4.47
C THR A 110 1.15 -1.87 3.19
N LEU A 111 2.16 -1.01 3.14
CA LEU A 111 3.20 -0.98 2.11
C LEU A 111 4.48 -1.50 2.75
N GLU A 112 5.03 -2.60 2.25
CA GLU A 112 6.16 -3.29 2.89
C GLU A 112 7.29 -3.62 1.92
N ALA A 113 8.52 -3.45 2.41
CA ALA A 113 9.71 -4.02 1.78
C ALA A 113 9.85 -5.47 2.28
N ASN A 114 9.15 -6.39 1.62
CA ASN A 114 9.00 -7.78 2.07
C ASN A 114 10.20 -8.67 1.77
N ASP A 115 11.19 -8.19 0.99
CA ASP A 115 12.47 -8.84 0.81
C ASP A 115 13.56 -7.80 0.49
N GLY A 116 14.81 -8.15 0.79
CA GLY A 116 16.00 -7.41 0.42
C GLY A 116 17.03 -7.26 1.53
N VAL A 117 18.05 -6.45 1.28
CA VAL A 117 19.10 -6.17 2.26
C VAL A 117 18.54 -5.32 3.40
N PHE A 118 18.73 -5.79 4.63
CA PHE A 118 18.19 -5.14 5.81
C PHE A 118 18.73 -3.72 5.98
N GLY A 119 17.83 -2.78 6.28
CA GLY A 119 18.15 -1.36 6.43
C GLY A 119 18.51 -0.65 5.12
N THR A 120 18.36 -1.30 3.97
CA THR A 120 18.65 -0.69 2.66
C THR A 120 17.35 -0.34 1.95
N LEU A 121 17.17 0.94 1.65
CA LEU A 121 16.05 1.44 0.85
C LEU A 121 16.05 0.80 -0.54
N GLY A 122 14.92 0.22 -0.93
CA GLY A 122 14.86 -0.53 -2.20
C GLY A 122 13.47 -0.75 -2.77
N SER A 123 12.42 -0.50 -2.00
CA SER A 123 11.03 -0.75 -2.39
C SER A 123 10.26 0.55 -2.48
N TYR A 124 9.75 0.87 -3.66
CA TYR A 124 9.20 2.18 -4.01
C TYR A 124 7.70 2.05 -4.27
N PHE A 125 6.94 3.00 -3.72
CA PHE A 125 5.48 3.05 -3.83
C PHE A 125 5.03 4.46 -4.16
N GLY A 126 4.15 4.61 -5.14
CA GLY A 126 3.54 5.89 -5.51
C GLY A 126 2.10 5.68 -6.00
N ASP A 127 1.34 6.77 -6.04
CA ASP A 127 -0.03 6.79 -6.56
C ASP A 127 -0.92 5.66 -6.00
N VAL A 128 -0.83 5.41 -4.69
CA VAL A 128 -1.58 4.34 -4.03
C VAL A 128 -3.04 4.75 -3.89
N THR A 129 -3.92 3.94 -4.48
CA THR A 129 -5.35 4.20 -4.51
C THR A 129 -6.16 2.99 -4.08
N LEU A 130 -7.22 3.24 -3.33
CA LEU A 130 -8.24 2.28 -2.99
C LEU A 130 -9.60 2.93 -3.25
N SER A 131 -10.37 2.39 -4.18
CA SER A 131 -11.67 2.97 -4.55
C SER A 131 -12.76 1.92 -4.58
N LYS A 132 -13.94 2.27 -4.09
CA LYS A 132 -15.14 1.46 -4.26
C LYS A 132 -15.61 1.51 -5.73
N LEU A 133 -15.81 0.34 -6.32
CA LEU A 133 -16.46 0.15 -7.62
C LEU A 133 -17.95 -0.08 -7.33
N LEU A 134 -18.82 0.64 -8.07
CA LEU A 134 -20.27 0.76 -7.85
C LEU A 134 -20.97 -0.54 -7.41
#